data_AF-A0A848GKU2-F1
#
_entry.id   AF-A0A848GKU2-F1
#
_cell.length_a   1.000
_cell.length_b   1.000
_cell.length_c   1.000
_cell.angle_alpha   90.00
_cell.angle_beta   90.00
_cell.angle_gamma   90.00
#
_symmetry.space_group_name_H-M   'P 1'
#
loop_
_entity.id
_entity.type
_entity.pdbx_description
1 polymer ?
#
loop_
_entity_poly.entity_id
_entity_poly.type
_entity_poly.pdbx_seq_one_letter_code
_entity_poly.pdbx_strand_id
1 'polypeptide(L)'
;MSNNDTRSKLENIINGTILEGEADNCTAIRNLLCTSFKTSTTVKRDFESKSIIKKEQAEFLKRYGSKNNLWVTDLPDETTFLAKGGEASIYFNGANNSVIKLNDAIYYATWLEFFNSLVIHNLLFADTAYTFLGF
;
A
#
# COMPACT_ATOMS: atom_id res chain seq x y z
N MET A 1 23.09 1.16 -1.14
CA MET A 1 22.59 -0.03 -1.87
C MET A 1 23.29 -0.10 -3.22
N SER A 2 23.70 -1.29 -3.68
CA SER A 2 24.27 -1.43 -5.02
C SER A 2 23.15 -1.46 -6.07
N ASN A 3 23.41 -0.99 -7.29
CA ASN A 3 22.40 -0.97 -8.37
C ASN A 3 21.81 -2.37 -8.66
N ASN A 4 22.58 -3.43 -8.38
CA ASN A 4 22.15 -4.80 -8.57
C ASN A 4 21.10 -5.27 -7.53
N ASP A 5 21.19 -4.75 -6.30
CA ASP A 5 20.24 -5.02 -5.22
C ASP A 5 18.87 -4.38 -5.51
N THR A 6 18.86 -3.10 -5.91
CA THR A 6 17.62 -2.40 -6.30
C THR A 6 16.88 -3.10 -7.43
N ARG A 7 17.62 -3.55 -8.46
CA ARG A 7 17.02 -4.29 -9.58
C ARG A 7 16.38 -5.61 -9.13
N SER A 8 17.09 -6.40 -8.33
CA SER A 8 16.57 -7.68 -7.84
C SER A 8 15.31 -7.48 -6.98
N LYS A 9 15.30 -6.47 -6.11
CA LYS A 9 14.10 -6.12 -5.32
C LYS A 9 12.93 -5.71 -6.20
N LEU A 10 13.17 -4.92 -7.24
CA LEU A 10 12.13 -4.52 -8.18
C LEU A 10 11.54 -5.73 -8.94
N GLU A 11 12.39 -6.65 -9.40
CA GLU A 11 11.97 -7.90 -10.04
C GLU A 11 11.12 -8.75 -9.08
N ASN A 12 11.50 -8.85 -7.81
CA ASN A 12 10.72 -9.54 -6.78
C ASN A 12 9.35 -8.87 -6.55
N ILE A 13 9.29 -7.53 -6.58
CA ILE A 13 8.02 -6.81 -6.40
C ILE A 13 7.06 -7.15 -7.56
N ILE A 14 7.55 -7.03 -8.79
CA ILE A 14 6.77 -7.25 -10.03
C ILE A 14 6.25 -8.69 -10.10
N ASN A 15 7.08 -9.67 -9.72
CA ASN A 15 6.71 -11.08 -9.75
C ASN A 15 5.81 -11.51 -8.58
N GLY A 16 5.46 -10.60 -7.66
CA GLY A 16 4.68 -10.93 -6.47
C GLY A 16 5.43 -11.82 -5.47
N THR A 17 6.77 -11.86 -5.55
CA THR A 17 7.62 -12.57 -4.59
C THR A 17 7.60 -11.84 -3.25
N ILE A 18 7.64 -12.61 -2.16
CA ILE A 18 7.73 -12.07 -0.80
C ILE A 18 9.12 -11.44 -0.62
N LEU A 19 9.14 -10.21 -0.11
CA LEU A 19 10.38 -9.52 0.24
C LEU A 19 10.75 -9.89 1.67
N GLU A 20 11.73 -10.76 1.84
CA GLU A 20 12.25 -11.17 3.15
C GLU A 20 13.23 -10.13 3.71
N GLY A 21 13.17 -9.88 5.03
CA GLY A 21 14.09 -8.98 5.73
C GLY A 21 13.70 -7.49 5.73
N GLU A 22 12.71 -7.08 4.94
CA GLU A 22 12.16 -5.71 4.97
C GLU A 22 11.13 -5.60 6.10
N ALA A 23 11.40 -4.74 7.09
CA ALA A 23 10.60 -4.61 8.31
C ALA A 23 9.58 -3.45 8.27
N ASP A 24 9.42 -2.79 7.12
CA ASP A 24 8.50 -1.66 7.02
C ASP A 24 7.04 -2.12 6.83
N ASN A 25 6.12 -1.31 7.36
CA ASN A 25 4.70 -1.64 7.37
C ASN A 25 4.08 -1.72 5.95
N CYS A 26 4.58 -0.96 4.97
CA CYS A 26 4.08 -1.04 3.59
C CYS A 26 4.41 -2.41 2.99
N THR A 27 5.65 -2.87 3.16
CA THR A 27 6.10 -4.18 2.69
C THR A 27 5.39 -5.32 3.44
N ALA A 28 5.13 -5.18 4.73
CA ALA A 28 4.38 -6.16 5.50
C ALA A 28 2.95 -6.36 4.95
N ILE A 29 2.22 -5.28 4.68
CA ILE A 29 0.87 -5.36 4.10
C ILE A 29 0.91 -5.88 2.66
N ARG A 30 1.90 -5.48 1.86
CA ARG A 30 2.13 -6.05 0.52
C ARG A 30 2.31 -7.56 0.59
N ASN A 31 3.22 -8.05 1.42
CA ASN A 31 3.54 -9.47 1.57
C ASN A 31 2.33 -10.27 2.08
N LEU A 32 1.53 -9.69 2.98
CA LEU A 32 0.26 -10.25 3.43
C LEU A 32 -0.70 -10.44 2.24
N LEU A 33 -0.92 -9.40 1.44
CA LEU A 33 -1.78 -9.48 0.25
C LEU A 33 -1.25 -10.47 -0.79
N CYS A 34 0.07 -10.48 -1.05
CA CYS A 34 0.71 -11.47 -1.91
C CYS A 34 0.41 -12.89 -1.45
N THR A 35 0.50 -13.16 -0.13
CA THR A 35 0.27 -14.49 0.43
C THR A 35 -1.20 -14.89 0.40
N SER A 36 -2.10 -13.97 0.72
CA SER A 36 -3.54 -14.25 0.81
C SER A 36 -4.24 -14.31 -0.54
N PHE A 37 -3.70 -13.67 -1.57
CA PHE A 37 -4.30 -13.57 -2.90
C PHE A 37 -3.39 -14.12 -4.01
N LYS A 38 -2.48 -15.06 -3.72
CA LYS A 38 -1.70 -15.76 -4.76
C LYS A 38 -2.65 -16.29 -5.83
N THR A 39 -2.46 -15.83 -7.06
CA THR A 39 -3.32 -16.21 -8.18
C THR A 39 -3.33 -17.72 -8.36
N SER A 40 -4.51 -18.32 -8.27
CA SER A 40 -4.76 -19.61 -8.91
C SER A 40 -4.46 -19.46 -10.40
N THR A 41 -3.68 -20.37 -10.98
CA THR A 41 -3.22 -20.39 -12.38
C THR A 41 -4.36 -20.53 -13.40
N THR A 42 -5.61 -20.42 -12.98
CA THR A 42 -6.79 -20.77 -13.76
C THR A 42 -7.54 -19.52 -14.20
N VAL A 43 -7.20 -19.10 -15.42
CA VAL A 43 -8.08 -18.49 -16.42
C VAL A 43 -8.46 -17.01 -16.24
N LYS A 44 -7.90 -16.20 -17.16
CA LYS A 44 -8.46 -15.01 -17.80
C LYS A 44 -9.96 -14.79 -17.53
N ARG A 45 -10.31 -13.82 -16.68
CA ARG A 45 -11.56 -13.06 -16.77
C ARG A 45 -11.29 -11.59 -16.51
N ASP A 46 -11.95 -10.77 -17.31
CA ASP A 46 -11.81 -9.33 -17.52
C ASP A 46 -11.89 -8.47 -16.26
N PHE A 47 -11.69 -7.15 -16.44
CA PHE A 47 -11.77 -6.04 -15.48
C PHE A 47 -12.77 -6.22 -14.31
N GLU A 48 -13.93 -6.86 -14.55
CA GLU A 48 -14.90 -7.24 -13.50
C GLU A 48 -14.26 -8.09 -12.38
N SER A 49 -13.39 -9.05 -12.74
CA SER A 49 -12.64 -9.88 -11.79
C SER A 49 -11.74 -9.04 -10.89
N LYS A 50 -11.05 -8.04 -11.43
CA LYS A 50 -10.18 -7.14 -10.64
C LYS A 50 -11.00 -6.27 -9.69
N SER A 51 -12.16 -5.78 -10.12
CA SER A 51 -13.06 -5.01 -9.25
C SER A 51 -13.60 -5.83 -8.08
N ILE A 52 -13.88 -7.12 -8.31
CA ILE A 52 -14.28 -8.07 -7.26
C ILE A 52 -13.10 -8.33 -6.32
N ILE A 53 -11.92 -8.63 -6.85
CA ILE A 53 -10.69 -8.84 -6.07
C ILE A 53 -10.36 -7.60 -5.22
N LYS A 54 -10.50 -6.37 -5.76
CA LYS A 54 -10.25 -5.15 -4.99
C LYS A 54 -11.20 -5.03 -3.80
N LYS A 55 -12.47 -5.36 -3.96
CA LYS A 55 -13.45 -5.40 -2.86
C LYS A 55 -13.10 -6.47 -1.83
N GLU A 56 -12.76 -7.68 -2.27
CA GLU A 56 -12.34 -8.77 -1.38
C GLU A 56 -11.08 -8.42 -0.58
N GLN A 57 -10.09 -7.81 -1.23
CA GLN A 57 -8.88 -7.30 -0.59
C GLN A 57 -9.22 -6.21 0.43
N ALA A 58 -10.12 -5.28 0.10
CA ALA A 58 -10.53 -4.24 1.05
C ALA A 58 -11.16 -4.84 2.30
N GLU A 59 -12.10 -5.79 2.14
CA GLU A 59 -12.75 -6.46 3.27
C GLU A 59 -11.78 -7.32 4.08
N PHE A 60 -10.83 -7.98 3.42
CA PHE A 60 -9.76 -8.69 4.08
C PHE A 60 -8.87 -7.76 4.92
N LEU A 61 -8.45 -6.62 4.35
CA LEU A 61 -7.63 -5.62 5.05
C LEU A 61 -8.39 -5.00 6.23
N LYS A 62 -9.68 -4.71 6.09
CA LYS A 62 -10.53 -4.24 7.20
C LYS A 62 -10.55 -5.22 8.37
N ARG A 63 -10.81 -6.51 8.08
CA ARG A 63 -10.79 -7.57 9.11
C ARG A 63 -9.41 -7.71 9.75
N TYR A 64 -8.36 -7.66 8.94
CA TYR A 64 -6.98 -7.70 9.44
C TYR A 64 -6.67 -6.49 10.32
N GLY A 65 -7.07 -5.29 9.92
CA GLY A 65 -6.90 -4.05 10.68
C GLY A 65 -7.62 -4.09 12.01
N SER A 66 -8.88 -4.55 12.04
CA SER A 66 -9.65 -4.72 13.28
C SER A 66 -9.02 -5.76 14.20
N LYS A 67 -8.56 -6.89 13.66
CA LYS A 67 -7.95 -7.96 14.46
C LYS A 67 -6.61 -7.53 15.10
N ASN A 68 -5.85 -6.67 14.42
CA ASN A 68 -4.52 -6.26 14.84
C ASN A 68 -4.46 -4.83 15.38
N ASN A 69 -5.60 -4.19 15.64
CA ASN A 69 -5.70 -2.80 16.13
C ASN A 69 -4.92 -1.79 15.27
N LEU A 70 -5.08 -1.88 13.95
CA LEU A 70 -4.39 -1.00 12.98
C LEU A 70 -5.27 0.15 12.46
N TRP A 71 -6.45 0.36 13.06
CA TRP A 71 -7.33 1.47 12.69
C TRP A 71 -6.85 2.76 13.35
N VAL A 72 -6.64 3.80 12.56
CA VAL A 72 -6.24 5.11 13.08
C VAL A 72 -7.48 5.80 13.66
N THR A 73 -7.47 6.06 14.97
CA THR A 73 -8.61 6.71 15.65
C THR A 73 -8.55 8.23 15.59
N ASP A 74 -7.35 8.79 15.57
CA ASP A 74 -7.10 10.23 15.57
C ASP A 74 -6.82 10.70 14.14
N LEU A 75 -7.86 10.71 13.30
CA LEU A 75 -7.74 11.18 11.93
C LEU A 75 -7.45 12.70 11.90
N PRO A 76 -6.62 13.17 10.96
CA PRO A 76 -6.41 14.60 10.77
C PRO A 76 -7.72 15.34 10.48
N ASP A 77 -7.88 16.50 11.10
CA ASP A 77 -9.05 17.34 10.91
C ASP A 77 -8.86 18.39 9.79
N GLU A 78 -9.94 19.12 9.48
CA GLU A 78 -9.95 20.17 8.46
C GLU A 78 -8.99 21.33 8.76
N THR A 79 -8.55 21.52 10.01
CA THR A 79 -7.59 22.59 10.35
C THR A 79 -6.19 22.28 9.83
N THR A 80 -5.89 20.99 9.60
CA THR A 80 -4.62 20.52 9.03
C THR A 80 -4.70 20.21 7.55
N PHE A 81 -5.87 20.34 6.93
CA PHE A 81 -6.07 20.04 5.51
C PHE A 81 -5.25 20.97 4.62
N LEU A 82 -4.53 20.40 3.66
CA LEU A 82 -3.71 21.15 2.71
C LEU A 82 -4.29 21.12 1.30
N ALA A 83 -4.62 19.92 0.81
CA ALA A 83 -5.10 19.72 -0.55
C ALA A 83 -5.80 18.37 -0.72
N LYS A 84 -6.66 18.27 -1.73
CA LYS A 84 -7.26 17.02 -2.17
C LYS A 84 -7.04 16.85 -3.68
N GLY A 85 -6.43 15.73 -4.05
CA GLY A 85 -6.31 15.29 -5.44
C GLY A 85 -7.38 14.26 -5.79
N GLY A 86 -7.20 13.62 -6.96
CA GLY A 86 -8.10 12.56 -7.42
C GLY A 86 -8.05 11.26 -6.60
N GLU A 87 -6.92 10.97 -5.93
CA GLU A 87 -6.69 9.72 -5.18
C GLU A 87 -6.56 9.92 -3.66
N ALA A 88 -6.15 11.12 -3.23
CA ALA A 88 -5.73 11.33 -1.86
C ALA A 88 -6.10 12.71 -1.32
N SER A 89 -6.41 12.74 -0.03
CA SER A 89 -6.48 13.97 0.78
C SER A 89 -5.20 14.09 1.59
N ILE A 90 -4.63 15.30 1.62
CA ILE A 90 -3.32 15.61 2.20
C ILE A 90 -3.50 16.53 3.39
N TYR A 91 -2.89 16.16 4.51
CA TYR A 91 -2.96 16.90 5.77
C TYR A 91 -1.56 17.19 6.28
N PHE A 92 -1.36 18.36 6.87
CA PHE A 92 -0.10 18.74 7.49
C PHE A 92 0.08 18.04 8.83
N ASN A 93 1.22 17.39 9.03
CA ASN A 93 1.64 16.89 10.32
C ASN A 93 2.73 17.81 10.89
N GLY A 94 2.33 18.74 11.74
CA GLY A 94 3.23 19.73 12.33
C GLY A 94 4.28 19.15 13.28
N ALA A 95 4.07 17.95 13.83
CA ALA A 95 4.97 17.35 14.81
C ALA A 95 6.34 16.98 14.21
N ASN A 96 6.38 16.63 12.93
CA ASN A 96 7.57 16.12 12.24
C ASN A 96 7.80 16.78 10.88
N ASN A 97 7.12 17.91 10.60
CA ASN A 97 7.16 18.62 9.32
C ASN A 97 6.90 17.68 8.12
N SER A 98 5.96 16.75 8.28
CA SER A 98 5.56 15.79 7.25
C SER A 98 4.12 16.02 6.79
N VAL A 99 3.65 15.18 5.87
CA VAL A 99 2.23 15.12 5.50
C VAL A 99 1.65 13.75 5.80
N ILE A 100 0.37 13.72 6.15
CA ILE A 100 -0.46 12.51 6.21
C ILE A 100 -1.27 12.45 4.92
N LYS A 101 -1.28 11.27 4.29
CA LYS A 101 -2.06 11.01 3.08
C LYS A 101 -3.15 9.97 3.38
N LEU A 102 -4.41 10.37 3.21
CA LEU A 102 -5.54 9.45 3.19
C LEU A 102 -5.83 9.08 1.73
N ASN A 103 -5.52 7.85 1.34
CA ASN A 103 -5.62 7.37 -0.04
C ASN A 103 -6.82 6.44 -0.20
N ASP A 104 -7.59 6.61 -1.26
CA ASP A 104 -8.66 5.66 -1.65
C ASP A 104 -8.21 4.66 -2.72
N ALA A 105 -6.98 4.83 -3.23
CA ALA A 105 -6.36 4.04 -4.28
C ALA A 105 -7.24 3.89 -5.54
N ILE A 106 -8.09 4.87 -5.86
CA ILE A 106 -9.11 4.75 -6.91
C ILE A 106 -8.54 4.40 -8.29
N TYR A 107 -7.32 4.85 -8.61
CA TYR A 107 -6.66 4.59 -9.89
C TYR A 107 -6.00 3.21 -10.00
N TYR A 108 -5.95 2.43 -8.91
CA TYR A 108 -5.40 1.09 -8.90
C TYR A 108 -6.48 0.03 -9.09
N ALA A 109 -6.18 -1.03 -9.85
CA ALA A 109 -7.16 -2.07 -10.08
C ALA A 109 -7.34 -2.99 -8.87
N THR A 110 -6.33 -3.09 -7.98
CA THR A 110 -6.38 -3.84 -6.71
C THR A 110 -5.59 -3.11 -5.61
N TRP A 111 -5.83 -3.43 -4.34
CA TRP A 111 -5.02 -2.91 -3.24
C TRP A 111 -3.59 -3.45 -3.26
N LEU A 112 -3.39 -4.67 -3.76
CA LEU A 112 -2.04 -5.22 -3.96
C LEU A 112 -1.24 -4.38 -4.97
N GLU A 113 -1.85 -3.94 -6.07
CA GLU A 113 -1.20 -3.03 -7.02
C GLU A 113 -0.83 -1.68 -6.36
N PHE A 114 -1.70 -1.13 -5.51
CA PHE A 114 -1.40 0.09 -4.74
C PHE A 114 -0.19 -0.09 -3.81
N PHE A 115 -0.16 -1.17 -3.01
CA PHE A 115 0.97 -1.44 -2.12
C PHE A 115 2.26 -1.80 -2.87
N ASN A 116 2.18 -2.43 -4.05
CA ASN A 116 3.33 -2.59 -4.93
C ASN A 116 3.94 -1.23 -5.31
N SER A 117 3.11 -0.26 -5.73
CA SER A 117 3.58 1.09 -6.05
C SER A 117 4.22 1.80 -4.86
N LEU A 118 3.66 1.67 -3.65
CA LEU A 118 4.25 2.25 -2.45
C LEU A 118 5.62 1.64 -2.12
N VAL A 119 5.75 0.32 -2.19
CA VAL A 119 7.03 -0.37 -1.92
C VAL A 119 8.08 -0.02 -2.99
N ILE A 120 7.68 0.08 -4.26
CA ILE A 120 8.57 0.54 -5.34
C ILE A 120 9.00 2.00 -5.10
N HIS A 121 8.07 2.87 -4.72
CA HIS A 121 8.39 4.26 -4.38
C HIS A 121 9.44 4.32 -3.26
N ASN A 122 9.22 3.59 -2.15
CA ASN A 122 10.16 3.58 -1.03
C ASN A 122 11.53 3.02 -1.42
N LEU A 123 11.57 2.04 -2.33
CA LEU A 123 12.82 1.48 -2.86
C LEU A 123 13.60 2.51 -3.70
N LEU A 124 12.91 3.36 -4.47
CA LEU A 124 13.53 4.31 -5.40
C LEU A 124 13.78 5.69 -4.77
N PHE A 125 12.97 6.09 -3.79
CA PHE A 125 12.96 7.43 -3.20
C PHE A 125 12.99 7.34 -1.66
N ALA A 126 14.12 6.88 -1.12
CA ALA A 126 14.27 6.66 0.31
C ALA A 126 14.05 7.94 1.15
N ASP A 127 14.46 9.10 0.65
CA ASP A 127 14.34 10.38 1.36
C ASP A 127 12.88 10.85 1.51
N THR A 128 11.96 10.31 0.71
CA THR A 128 10.52 10.61 0.76
C THR A 128 9.68 9.36 1.02
N ALA A 129 10.30 8.33 1.61
CA ALA A 129 9.64 7.06 1.84
C ALA A 129 8.37 7.21 2.69
N TYR A 130 7.31 6.52 2.27
CA TYR A 130 6.06 6.44 3.00
C TYR A 130 6.16 5.44 4.14
N THR A 131 5.62 5.83 5.29
CA THR A 131 5.33 4.92 6.40
C THR A 131 3.83 4.67 6.45
N PHE A 132 3.42 3.40 6.43
CA PHE A 132 2.03 3.03 6.62
C PHE A 132 1.64 3.16 8.10
N LEU A 133 0.71 4.06 8.40
CA LEU A 133 0.26 4.38 9.75
C LEU A 133 -0.91 3.51 10.20
N GLY A 134 -1.75 3.06 9.28
CA GLY A 134 -2.95 2.28 9.58
C GLY A 134 -4.04 2.43 8.51
N PHE A 135 -5.18 1.81 8.76
CA PHE A 135 -6.39 1.89 7.94
C PHE A 135 -7.36 2.97 8.47
#